data_AF-A0A964QHC2-F1
#
_entry.id   AF-A0A964QHC2-F1
#
_cell.length_a   1.000
_cell.length_b   1.000
_cell.length_c   1.000
_cell.angle_alpha   90.00
_cell.angle_beta   90.00
_cell.angle_gamma   90.00
#
_symmetry.space_group_name_H-M   'P 1'
#
loop_
_entity.id
_entity.type
_entity.pdbx_description
1 polymer ?
#
loop_
_entity_poly.entity_id
_entity_poly.type
_entity_poly.pdbx_seq_one_letter_code
_entity_poly.pdbx_strand_id
1 'polypeptide(L)'
;WRNFGKRFVKSLGLLPLENATQINPHDDLAELSHVYVRINTILIGLCRDTWMYISRGVFKQRVIEGEVGSSTMPHKVNPIDFENAEGNLGLSSALFDHFALKLPISRLQRDLSDSTVQRNIGVAFGYHILALASLRKGLSKLSVDAAMLKEELSKHPEVLTEAIQTVMRKNGMSDAYEQMKKLSRGKKISIEDLQAFVSALKISPADRKRLLQILS
;
A
#
# COMPACT_ATOMS: atom_id res chain seq x y z
N TRP A 1 -13.91 -43.45 -20.62
CA TRP A 1 -14.07 -42.62 -19.41
C TRP A 1 -13.15 -41.42 -19.32
N ARG A 2 -11.81 -41.53 -19.37
CA ARG A 2 -10.89 -40.37 -19.27
C ARG A 2 -11.22 -39.21 -20.22
N ASN A 3 -11.39 -39.49 -21.52
CA ASN A 3 -11.75 -38.46 -22.51
C ASN A 3 -13.13 -37.84 -22.27
N PHE A 4 -14.09 -38.63 -21.77
CA PHE A 4 -15.41 -38.14 -21.39
C PHE A 4 -15.30 -37.14 -20.22
N GLY A 5 -14.58 -37.51 -19.15
CA GLY A 5 -14.35 -36.63 -17.99
C GLY A 5 -13.65 -35.34 -18.36
N LYS A 6 -12.57 -35.40 -19.16
CA LYS A 6 -11.86 -34.20 -19.65
C LYS A 6 -12.79 -33.28 -20.45
N ARG A 7 -13.61 -33.83 -21.36
CA ARG A 7 -14.58 -33.03 -22.15
C ARG A 7 -15.66 -32.41 -21.26
N PHE A 8 -16.17 -33.17 -20.30
CA PHE A 8 -17.20 -32.69 -19.38
C PHE A 8 -16.68 -31.52 -18.53
N VAL A 9 -15.53 -31.66 -17.87
CA VAL A 9 -14.95 -30.58 -17.03
C VAL A 9 -14.65 -29.34 -17.88
N LYS A 10 -14.07 -29.52 -19.08
CA LYS A 10 -13.85 -28.41 -20.02
C LYS A 10 -15.15 -27.73 -20.46
N SER A 11 -16.24 -28.47 -20.63
CA SER A 11 -17.54 -27.90 -20.98
C SER A 11 -18.14 -27.00 -19.89
N LEU A 12 -17.65 -27.12 -18.65
CA LEU A 12 -17.99 -26.24 -17.53
C LEU A 12 -17.04 -25.03 -17.41
N GLY A 13 -16.08 -24.86 -18.33
CA GLY A 13 -15.07 -23.80 -18.28
C GLY A 13 -13.93 -24.06 -17.30
N LEU A 14 -13.80 -25.28 -16.78
CA LEU A 14 -12.80 -25.66 -15.79
C LEU A 14 -11.63 -26.42 -16.41
N LEU A 15 -10.47 -26.39 -15.73
CA LEU A 15 -9.30 -27.17 -16.12
C LEU A 15 -9.40 -28.59 -15.55
N PRO A 16 -9.37 -29.64 -16.40
CA PRO A 16 -9.45 -31.01 -15.91
C PRO A 16 -8.15 -31.44 -15.23
N LEU A 17 -8.28 -31.98 -14.02
CA LEU A 17 -7.19 -32.67 -13.33
C LEU A 17 -7.03 -34.09 -13.90
N GLU A 18 -5.78 -34.49 -14.14
CA GLU A 18 -5.48 -35.84 -14.65
C GLU A 18 -5.33 -36.87 -13.53
N ASN A 19 -4.80 -36.44 -12.38
CA ASN A 19 -4.53 -37.28 -11.22
C ASN A 19 -5.16 -36.63 -9.99
N ALA A 20 -6.08 -37.35 -9.37
CA ALA A 20 -6.72 -36.98 -8.12
C ALA A 20 -7.05 -38.26 -7.36
N THR A 21 -7.18 -38.15 -6.03
CA THR A 21 -7.77 -39.22 -5.23
C THR A 21 -9.30 -39.09 -5.31
N GLN A 22 -10.03 -39.26 -4.20
CA GLN A 22 -11.46 -39.02 -4.23
C GLN A 22 -11.84 -37.53 -4.27
N ILE A 23 -10.91 -36.64 -3.96
CA ILE A 23 -11.12 -35.19 -3.90
C ILE A 23 -10.20 -34.47 -4.89
N ASN A 24 -10.56 -33.24 -5.28
CA ASN A 24 -9.59 -32.27 -5.79
C ASN A 24 -8.52 -32.09 -4.69
N PRO A 25 -7.20 -32.11 -4.99
CA PRO A 25 -6.16 -31.85 -4.01
C PRO A 25 -6.17 -30.43 -3.44
N HIS A 26 -6.98 -29.49 -3.96
CA HIS A 26 -7.17 -28.12 -3.47
C HIS A 26 -5.93 -27.21 -3.58
N ASP A 27 -4.91 -27.61 -4.36
CA ASP A 27 -3.73 -26.78 -4.64
C ASP A 27 -4.11 -25.49 -5.38
N ASP A 28 -5.11 -25.57 -6.26
CA ASP A 28 -5.70 -24.43 -6.97
C ASP A 28 -6.33 -23.41 -6.01
N LEU A 29 -7.04 -23.89 -5.00
CA LEU A 29 -7.62 -23.06 -3.96
C LEU A 29 -6.56 -22.48 -3.03
N ALA A 30 -5.48 -23.21 -2.74
CA ALA A 30 -4.35 -22.68 -1.99
C ALA A 30 -3.61 -21.56 -2.76
N GLU A 31 -3.41 -21.73 -4.06
CA GLU A 31 -2.86 -20.70 -4.93
C GLU A 31 -3.74 -19.44 -4.91
N LEU A 32 -5.05 -19.61 -5.12
CA LEU A 32 -6.02 -18.51 -5.08
C LEU A 32 -6.01 -17.79 -3.73
N SER A 33 -6.00 -18.53 -2.62
CA SER A 33 -5.92 -17.98 -1.28
C SER A 33 -4.68 -17.10 -1.08
N HIS A 34 -3.50 -17.56 -1.51
CA HIS A 34 -2.28 -16.75 -1.40
C HIS A 34 -2.31 -15.52 -2.32
N VAL A 35 -2.98 -15.58 -3.48
CA VAL A 35 -3.23 -14.39 -4.31
C VAL A 35 -4.03 -13.36 -3.52
N TYR A 36 -5.11 -13.77 -2.85
CA TYR A 36 -5.92 -12.87 -2.04
C TYR A 36 -5.19 -12.32 -0.81
N VAL A 37 -4.35 -13.12 -0.14
CA VAL A 37 -3.51 -12.62 0.96
C VAL A 37 -2.57 -11.52 0.50
N ARG A 38 -1.96 -11.66 -0.69
CA ARG A 38 -1.11 -10.61 -1.27
C ARG A 38 -1.89 -9.35 -1.62
N ILE A 39 -3.07 -9.50 -2.25
CA ILE A 39 -3.96 -8.37 -2.55
C ILE A 39 -4.34 -7.65 -1.25
N ASN A 40 -4.80 -8.40 -0.25
CA ASN A 40 -5.19 -7.84 1.05
C ASN A 40 -4.03 -7.11 1.72
N THR A 41 -2.83 -7.66 1.66
CA THR A 41 -1.61 -7.03 2.23
C THR A 41 -1.32 -5.68 1.58
N ILE A 42 -1.43 -5.58 0.26
CA ILE A 42 -1.26 -4.31 -0.48
C ILE A 42 -2.32 -3.30 -0.03
N LEU A 43 -3.57 -3.73 0.09
CA LEU A 43 -4.68 -2.87 0.52
C LEU A 43 -4.56 -2.43 1.98
N ILE A 44 -4.03 -3.28 2.87
CA ILE A 44 -3.71 -2.88 4.26
C ILE A 44 -2.65 -1.79 4.27
N GLY A 45 -1.60 -1.91 3.43
CA GLY A 45 -0.60 -0.85 3.25
C GLY A 45 -1.25 0.48 2.84
N LEU A 46 -2.14 0.44 1.85
CA LEU A 46 -2.91 1.61 1.42
C LEU A 46 -3.77 2.21 2.54
N CYS A 47 -4.47 1.38 3.33
CA CYS A 47 -5.28 1.85 4.46
C CYS A 47 -4.41 2.60 5.49
N ARG A 48 -3.28 2.01 5.88
CA ARG A 48 -2.37 2.58 6.89
C ARG A 48 -1.72 3.87 6.43
N ASP A 49 -1.23 3.92 5.19
CA ASP A 49 -0.62 5.13 4.64
C ASP A 49 -1.65 6.25 4.53
N THR A 50 -2.86 5.94 4.05
CA THR A 50 -3.94 6.92 3.94
C THR A 50 -4.38 7.44 5.30
N TRP A 51 -4.49 6.55 6.30
CA TRP A 51 -4.74 6.94 7.68
C TRP A 51 -3.68 7.92 8.20
N MET A 52 -2.39 7.63 7.95
CA MET A 52 -1.29 8.51 8.35
C MET A 52 -1.34 9.86 7.64
N TYR A 53 -1.65 9.91 6.34
CA TYR A 53 -1.81 11.17 5.62
C TYR A 53 -2.99 12.00 6.14
N ILE A 54 -4.10 11.36 6.53
CA ILE A 54 -5.22 12.04 7.20
C ILE A 54 -4.79 12.58 8.56
N SER A 55 -4.06 11.79 9.36
CA SER A 55 -3.54 12.22 10.66
C SER A 55 -2.59 13.42 10.56
N ARG A 56 -1.86 13.55 9.45
CA ARG A 56 -0.97 14.68 9.15
C ARG A 56 -1.69 15.89 8.56
N GLY A 57 -3.00 15.80 8.29
CA GLY A 57 -3.77 16.85 7.62
C GLY A 57 -3.47 17.02 6.13
N VAL A 58 -2.68 16.12 5.53
CA VAL A 58 -2.42 16.09 4.08
C VAL A 58 -3.71 15.80 3.32
N PHE A 59 -4.51 14.87 3.84
CA PHE A 59 -5.88 14.66 3.40
C PHE A 59 -6.88 15.16 4.43
N LYS A 60 -7.85 15.93 3.95
CA LYS A 60 -9.09 16.23 4.66
C LYS A 60 -10.16 15.23 4.23
N GLN A 61 -11.13 15.01 5.11
CA GLN A 61 -12.26 14.14 4.83
C GLN A 61 -13.52 14.99 4.67
N ARG A 62 -14.23 14.78 3.55
CA ARG A 62 -15.55 15.38 3.33
C ARG A 62 -16.55 14.78 4.30
N VAL A 63 -17.25 15.64 5.04
CA VAL A 63 -18.34 15.24 5.94
C VAL A 63 -19.61 15.08 5.12
N ILE A 64 -20.30 13.97 5.30
CA ILE A 64 -21.65 13.76 4.75
C ILE A 64 -22.64 14.24 5.82
N GLU A 65 -23.62 15.04 5.42
CA GLU A 65 -24.64 15.57 6.32
C GLU A 65 -25.37 14.41 7.05
N GLY A 66 -25.38 14.46 8.39
CA GLY A 66 -25.96 13.41 9.25
C GLY A 66 -25.00 12.32 9.74
N GLU A 67 -23.75 12.24 9.27
CA GLU A 67 -22.76 11.31 9.84
C GLU A 67 -22.24 11.83 11.21
N VAL A 68 -22.34 11.01 12.26
CA VAL A 68 -21.77 11.29 13.59
C VAL A 68 -20.34 10.73 13.65
N GLY A 69 -19.33 11.61 13.70
CA GLY A 69 -17.92 11.21 13.73
C GLY A 69 -17.41 10.74 15.10
N SER A 70 -17.98 11.25 16.20
CA SER A 70 -17.73 10.81 17.58
C SER A 70 -18.93 11.14 18.46
N SER A 71 -19.27 10.25 19.40
CA SER A 71 -20.38 10.42 20.34
C SER A 71 -20.14 11.52 21.38
N THR A 72 -18.89 11.95 21.60
CA THR A 72 -18.51 12.95 22.61
C THR A 72 -17.77 14.15 22.06
N MET A 73 -17.18 14.05 20.86
CA MET A 73 -16.40 15.13 20.23
C MET A 73 -17.03 15.53 18.87
N PRO A 74 -17.95 16.52 18.84
CA PRO A 74 -18.74 16.83 17.65
C PRO A 74 -17.92 17.38 16.46
N HIS A 75 -16.69 17.84 16.70
CA HIS A 75 -15.78 18.32 15.66
C HIS A 75 -14.93 17.20 15.01
N LYS A 76 -14.94 15.99 15.56
CA LYS A 76 -13.99 14.93 15.19
C LYS A 76 -14.47 14.15 13.96
N VAL A 77 -13.64 14.17 12.91
CA VAL A 77 -13.86 13.38 11.69
C VAL A 77 -12.77 12.30 11.60
N ASN A 78 -13.14 11.05 11.87
CA ASN A 78 -12.21 9.91 11.92
C ASN A 78 -12.14 9.16 10.59
N PRO A 79 -10.99 8.60 10.20
CA PRO A 79 -10.82 7.79 8.99
C PRO A 79 -11.41 6.37 9.14
N ILE A 80 -12.63 6.26 9.67
CA ILE A 80 -13.26 4.98 10.05
C ILE A 80 -13.40 4.01 8.89
N ASP A 81 -13.58 4.53 7.68
CA ASP A 81 -13.74 3.71 6.48
C ASP A 81 -12.44 2.95 6.17
N PHE A 82 -11.27 3.55 6.40
CA PHE A 82 -9.96 2.90 6.23
C PHE A 82 -9.65 1.94 7.39
N GLU A 83 -10.00 2.30 8.62
CA GLU A 83 -9.83 1.44 9.80
C GLU A 83 -10.69 0.16 9.69
N ASN A 84 -11.95 0.31 9.23
CA ASN A 84 -12.83 -0.82 8.96
C ASN A 84 -12.30 -1.71 7.84
N ALA A 85 -11.77 -1.11 6.75
CA ALA A 85 -11.18 -1.88 5.67
C ALA A 85 -9.95 -2.66 6.15
N GLU A 86 -9.04 -2.03 6.89
CA GLU A 86 -7.85 -2.68 7.45
C GLU A 86 -8.20 -3.91 8.30
N GLY A 87 -9.13 -3.77 9.24
CA GLY A 87 -9.53 -4.87 10.12
C GLY A 87 -10.12 -6.05 9.35
N ASN A 88 -11.00 -5.77 8.38
CA ASN A 88 -11.65 -6.81 7.58
C ASN A 88 -10.66 -7.50 6.60
N LEU A 89 -9.68 -6.77 6.04
CA LEU A 89 -8.63 -7.38 5.22
C LEU A 89 -7.75 -8.33 6.03
N GLY A 90 -7.49 -8.00 7.30
CA GLY A 90 -6.78 -8.89 8.24
C GLY A 90 -7.55 -10.19 8.48
N LEU A 91 -8.84 -10.10 8.79
CA LEU A 91 -9.70 -11.27 8.98
C LEU A 91 -9.82 -12.13 7.72
N SER A 92 -9.98 -11.48 6.57
CA SER A 92 -10.00 -12.16 5.26
C SER A 92 -8.71 -12.95 5.02
N SER A 93 -7.55 -12.33 5.25
CA SER A 93 -6.24 -12.95 5.04
C SER A 93 -6.01 -14.15 5.96
N ALA A 94 -6.40 -14.03 7.24
CA ALA A 94 -6.27 -15.12 8.20
C ALA A 94 -7.03 -16.39 7.76
N LEU A 95 -8.22 -16.23 7.18
CA LEU A 95 -8.99 -17.37 6.65
C LEU A 95 -8.38 -17.91 5.35
N PHE A 96 -7.96 -17.05 4.42
CA PHE A 96 -7.32 -17.51 3.19
C PHE A 96 -6.02 -18.28 3.47
N ASP A 97 -5.16 -17.79 4.37
CA ASP A 97 -3.95 -18.53 4.79
C ASP A 97 -4.30 -19.87 5.44
N HIS A 98 -5.34 -19.91 6.29
CA HIS A 98 -5.81 -21.18 6.85
C HIS A 98 -6.23 -22.16 5.76
N PHE A 99 -6.96 -21.71 4.73
CA PHE A 99 -7.37 -22.57 3.61
C PHE A 99 -6.16 -23.10 2.83
N ALA A 100 -5.19 -22.24 2.53
CA ALA A 100 -4.00 -22.60 1.77
C ALA A 100 -3.14 -23.66 2.49
N LEU A 101 -3.05 -23.58 3.81
CA LEU A 101 -2.28 -24.52 4.61
C LEU A 101 -3.04 -25.82 4.90
N LYS A 102 -4.36 -25.76 5.11
CA LYS A 102 -5.14 -26.90 5.61
C LYS A 102 -5.77 -27.76 4.52
N LEU A 103 -6.25 -27.17 3.42
CA LEU A 103 -7.04 -27.91 2.43
C LEU A 103 -6.22 -28.91 1.60
N PRO A 104 -4.95 -28.62 1.22
CA PRO A 104 -4.15 -29.58 0.45
C PRO A 104 -3.73 -30.86 1.18
N ILE A 105 -3.95 -30.93 2.50
CA ILE A 105 -3.52 -32.06 3.32
C ILE A 105 -4.73 -32.88 3.75
N SER A 106 -4.80 -34.12 3.27
CA SER A 106 -5.84 -35.10 3.59
C SER A 106 -5.22 -36.49 3.80
N ARG A 107 -5.68 -37.25 4.80
CA ARG A 107 -5.12 -38.57 5.11
C ARG A 107 -5.48 -39.60 4.03
N LEU A 108 -4.49 -40.37 3.56
CA LEU A 108 -4.64 -41.44 2.57
C LEU A 108 -5.37 -40.94 1.30
N GLN A 109 -6.40 -41.64 0.81
CA GLN A 109 -7.17 -41.21 -0.36
C GLN A 109 -8.10 -40.03 -0.06
N ARG A 110 -8.50 -39.85 1.21
CA ARG A 110 -9.08 -38.62 1.78
C ARG A 110 -9.61 -38.88 3.20
N ASP A 111 -9.58 -37.86 4.04
CA ASP A 111 -10.51 -37.67 5.16
C ASP A 111 -11.54 -36.57 4.86
N LEU A 112 -12.51 -36.36 5.75
CA LEU A 112 -13.65 -35.45 5.53
C LEU A 112 -13.49 -34.08 6.22
N SER A 113 -12.31 -33.76 6.77
CA SER A 113 -12.09 -32.50 7.49
C SER A 113 -12.13 -31.26 6.58
N ASP A 114 -11.90 -31.42 5.29
CA ASP A 114 -12.01 -30.36 4.28
C ASP A 114 -13.46 -29.90 4.06
N SER A 115 -14.44 -30.82 4.16
CA SER A 115 -15.85 -30.54 3.90
C SER A 115 -16.44 -29.42 4.76
N THR A 116 -16.10 -29.35 6.05
CA THR A 116 -16.56 -28.24 6.92
C THR A 116 -15.80 -26.95 6.64
N VAL A 117 -14.52 -27.04 6.26
CA VAL A 117 -13.68 -25.86 5.97
C VAL A 117 -14.09 -25.21 4.66
N GLN A 118 -14.41 -25.99 3.62
CA GLN A 118 -14.88 -25.44 2.32
C GLN A 118 -16.17 -24.62 2.44
N ARG A 119 -17.02 -24.91 3.43
CA ARG A 119 -18.24 -24.11 3.71
C ARG A 119 -17.92 -22.69 4.20
N ASN A 120 -16.66 -22.42 4.57
CA ASN A 120 -16.19 -21.12 5.03
C ASN A 120 -15.49 -20.30 3.93
N ILE A 121 -15.35 -20.82 2.70
CA ILE A 121 -14.73 -20.06 1.58
C ILE A 121 -15.43 -18.70 1.41
N GLY A 122 -16.76 -18.70 1.41
CA GLY A 122 -17.55 -17.47 1.31
C GLY A 122 -17.33 -16.48 2.45
N VAL A 123 -16.90 -16.93 3.64
CA VAL A 123 -16.63 -16.04 4.80
C VAL A 123 -15.39 -15.20 4.54
N ALA A 124 -14.31 -15.80 4.01
CA ALA A 124 -13.08 -15.07 3.67
C ALA A 124 -13.34 -14.00 2.59
N PHE A 125 -14.13 -14.36 1.57
CA PHE A 125 -14.59 -13.43 0.56
C PHE A 125 -15.54 -12.35 1.11
N GLY A 126 -16.39 -12.70 2.07
CA GLY A 126 -17.29 -11.76 2.74
C GLY A 126 -16.52 -10.62 3.42
N TYR A 127 -15.49 -10.97 4.20
CA TYR A 127 -14.60 -9.98 4.80
C TYR A 127 -13.85 -9.15 3.75
N HIS A 128 -13.35 -9.78 2.68
CA HIS A 128 -12.68 -9.07 1.59
C HIS A 128 -13.59 -8.03 0.92
N ILE A 129 -14.81 -8.43 0.53
CA ILE A 129 -15.77 -7.56 -0.16
C ILE A 129 -16.22 -6.41 0.75
N LEU A 130 -16.47 -6.70 2.04
CA LEU A 130 -16.82 -5.67 3.02
C LEU A 130 -15.69 -4.63 3.13
N ALA A 131 -14.43 -5.09 3.19
CA ALA A 131 -13.29 -4.19 3.21
C ALA A 131 -13.19 -3.34 1.94
N LEU A 132 -13.41 -3.91 0.75
CA LEU A 132 -13.40 -3.15 -0.50
C LEU A 132 -14.50 -2.08 -0.53
N ALA A 133 -15.69 -2.40 0.00
CA ALA A 133 -16.79 -1.44 0.10
C ALA A 133 -16.42 -0.26 1.02
N SER A 134 -15.85 -0.54 2.19
CA SER A 134 -15.36 0.47 3.13
C SER A 134 -14.22 1.30 2.52
N LEU A 135 -13.23 0.67 1.89
CA LEU A 135 -12.12 1.35 1.26
C LEU A 135 -12.59 2.28 0.13
N ARG A 136 -13.50 1.81 -0.74
CA ARG A 136 -14.09 2.64 -1.80
C ARG A 136 -14.83 3.84 -1.23
N LYS A 137 -15.57 3.66 -0.13
CA LYS A 137 -16.26 4.75 0.57
C LYS A 137 -15.24 5.76 1.13
N GLY A 138 -14.18 5.29 1.81
CA GLY A 138 -13.12 6.16 2.34
C GLY A 138 -12.41 6.97 1.26
N LEU A 139 -12.00 6.33 0.16
CA LEU A 139 -11.36 6.99 -0.98
C LEU A 139 -12.25 8.09 -1.58
N SER A 140 -13.56 7.87 -1.66
CA SER A 140 -14.49 8.87 -2.17
C SER A 140 -14.59 10.13 -1.28
N LYS A 141 -14.21 10.05 0.00
CA LYS A 141 -14.27 11.16 0.96
C LYS A 141 -13.01 12.01 0.99
N LEU A 142 -11.90 11.56 0.38
CA LEU A 142 -10.63 12.27 0.43
C LEU A 142 -10.66 13.59 -0.34
N SER A 143 -10.03 14.60 0.24
CA SER A 143 -9.73 15.88 -0.39
C SER A 143 -8.31 16.29 -0.01
N VAL A 144 -7.48 16.64 -0.99
CA VAL A 144 -6.09 17.04 -0.76
C VAL A 144 -6.06 18.45 -0.16
N ASP A 145 -5.23 18.66 0.87
CA ASP A 145 -4.86 20.00 1.34
C ASP A 145 -3.52 20.44 0.73
N ALA A 146 -3.60 21.13 -0.41
CA ALA A 146 -2.42 21.61 -1.13
C ALA A 146 -1.62 22.66 -0.34
N ALA A 147 -2.28 23.44 0.52
CA ALA A 147 -1.59 24.44 1.33
C ALA A 147 -0.75 23.76 2.42
N MET A 148 -1.32 22.76 3.10
CA MET A 148 -0.60 21.96 4.09
C MET A 148 0.60 21.23 3.46
N LEU A 149 0.42 20.63 2.28
CA LEU A 149 1.52 19.98 1.54
C LEU A 149 2.66 20.97 1.22
N LYS A 150 2.32 22.18 0.77
CA LYS A 150 3.31 23.22 0.46
C LYS A 150 4.06 23.68 1.70
N GLU A 151 3.34 23.86 2.82
CA GLU A 151 3.92 24.25 4.10
C GLU A 151 4.81 23.15 4.68
N GLU A 152 4.41 21.89 4.57
CA GLU A 152 5.23 20.76 5.01
C GLU A 152 6.51 20.68 4.18
N LEU A 153 6.43 20.81 2.85
CA LEU A 153 7.61 20.80 1.99
C LEU A 153 8.56 21.97 2.27
N SER A 154 8.04 23.17 2.53
CA SER A 154 8.88 24.35 2.81
C SER A 154 9.66 24.25 4.12
N LYS A 155 9.19 23.43 5.08
CA LYS A 155 9.89 23.16 6.35
C LYS A 155 11.05 22.18 6.22
N HIS A 156 11.17 21.49 5.08
CA HIS A 156 12.15 20.44 4.86
C HIS A 156 13.08 20.71 3.66
N PRO A 157 13.80 21.86 3.61
CA PRO A 157 14.70 22.17 2.51
C PRO A 157 15.86 21.19 2.36
N GLU A 158 16.20 20.43 3.42
CA GLU A 158 17.26 19.42 3.41
C GLU A 158 17.07 18.34 2.34
N VAL A 159 15.84 18.08 1.88
CA VAL A 159 15.57 17.12 0.80
C VAL A 159 16.20 17.53 -0.53
N LEU A 160 16.45 18.83 -0.73
CA LEU A 160 17.08 19.35 -1.95
C LEU A 160 18.59 19.08 -2.01
N THR A 161 19.20 18.65 -0.90
CA THR A 161 20.64 18.34 -0.85
C THR A 161 21.03 17.21 -1.80
N GLU A 162 20.15 16.22 -2.04
CA GLU A 162 20.40 15.14 -3.00
C GLU A 162 20.47 15.66 -4.44
N ALA A 163 19.59 16.59 -4.81
CA ALA A 163 19.59 17.22 -6.13
C ALA A 163 20.89 18.02 -6.34
N ILE A 164 21.30 18.82 -5.35
CA ILE A 164 22.55 19.58 -5.38
C ILE A 164 23.76 18.63 -5.50
N GLN A 165 23.82 17.60 -4.67
CA GLN A 165 24.86 16.58 -4.71
C GLN A 165 24.97 15.93 -6.10
N THR A 166 23.83 15.61 -6.72
CA THR A 166 23.78 14.96 -8.04
C THR A 166 24.36 15.87 -9.11
N VAL A 167 24.04 17.17 -9.07
CA VAL A 167 24.61 18.17 -9.99
C VAL A 167 26.10 18.39 -9.74
N MET A 168 26.56 18.38 -8.49
CA MET A 168 27.99 18.44 -8.16
C MET A 168 28.74 17.24 -8.76
N ARG A 169 28.20 16.02 -8.64
CA ARG A 169 28.78 14.81 -9.25
C ARG A 169 28.84 14.90 -10.77
N LYS A 170 27.78 15.42 -11.41
CA LYS A 170 27.77 15.70 -12.86
C LYS A 170 28.93 16.63 -13.28
N ASN A 171 29.30 17.57 -12.41
CA ASN A 171 30.42 18.49 -12.64
C ASN A 171 31.79 17.94 -12.19
N GLY A 172 31.89 16.64 -11.89
CA GLY A 172 33.15 15.98 -11.57
C GLY A 172 33.62 16.14 -10.12
N MET A 173 32.78 16.63 -9.21
CA MET A 173 33.14 16.76 -7.79
C MET A 173 33.04 15.41 -7.07
N SER A 174 34.19 14.83 -6.72
CA SER A 174 34.27 13.51 -6.06
C SER A 174 33.83 13.52 -4.60
N ASP A 175 33.92 14.67 -3.92
CA ASP A 175 33.61 14.85 -2.50
C ASP A 175 32.20 15.42 -2.25
N ALA A 176 31.33 15.42 -3.26
CA ALA A 176 29.99 16.04 -3.20
C ALA A 176 29.12 15.56 -2.02
N TYR A 177 29.13 14.25 -1.74
CA TYR A 177 28.38 13.70 -0.61
C TYR A 177 28.91 14.19 0.74
N GLU A 178 30.24 14.21 0.94
CA GLU A 178 30.82 14.64 2.22
C GLU A 178 30.64 16.16 2.44
N GLN A 179 30.70 16.96 1.37
CA GLN A 179 30.34 18.39 1.47
C GLN A 179 28.88 18.57 1.89
N MET A 180 27.95 17.82 1.30
CA MET A 180 26.53 17.91 1.66
C MET A 180 26.22 17.42 3.06
N LYS A 181 26.82 16.30 3.45
CA LYS A 181 26.75 15.77 4.81
C LYS A 181 27.29 16.75 5.84
N LYS A 182 28.38 17.47 5.55
CA LYS A 182 28.92 18.51 6.45
C LYS A 182 27.99 19.72 6.59
N LEU A 183 27.24 20.05 5.52
CA LEU A 183 26.24 21.12 5.52
C LEU A 183 24.99 20.72 6.31
N SER A 184 24.48 19.49 6.11
CA SER A 184 23.14 19.08 6.57
C SER A 184 23.08 18.27 7.86
N ARG A 185 24.10 17.47 8.16
CA ARG A 185 23.97 16.47 9.22
C ARG A 185 23.88 17.12 10.59
N GLY A 186 22.75 16.91 11.26
CA GLY A 186 22.49 17.41 12.62
C GLY A 186 22.25 18.92 12.71
N LYS A 187 22.02 19.60 11.58
CA LYS A 187 21.76 21.05 11.52
C LYS A 187 20.43 21.30 10.83
N LYS A 188 19.71 22.32 11.28
CA LYS A 188 18.61 22.90 10.48
C LYS A 188 19.25 23.71 9.36
N ILE A 189 18.89 23.40 8.13
CA ILE A 189 19.30 24.14 6.94
C ILE A 189 18.12 25.04 6.54
N SER A 190 18.39 26.28 6.14
CA SER A 190 17.41 27.11 5.45
C SER A 190 17.61 27.09 3.93
N ILE A 191 16.62 27.59 3.18
CA ILE A 191 16.76 27.76 1.73
C ILE A 191 17.92 28.71 1.40
N GLU A 192 18.10 29.76 2.21
CA GLU A 192 19.17 30.75 2.05
C GLU A 192 20.55 30.11 2.22
N ASP A 193 20.71 29.19 3.19
CA ASP A 193 21.96 28.43 3.36
C ASP A 193 22.29 27.61 2.11
N LEU A 194 21.30 26.96 1.49
CA LEU A 194 21.47 26.20 0.26
C LEU A 194 21.80 27.12 -0.93
N GLN A 195 21.16 28.28 -1.04
CA GLN A 195 21.44 29.26 -2.08
C GLN A 195 22.86 29.81 -1.96
N ALA A 196 23.32 30.11 -0.74
CA ALA A 196 24.68 30.53 -0.47
C ALA A 196 25.70 29.44 -0.84
N PHE A 197 25.42 28.19 -0.45
CA PHE A 197 26.24 27.04 -0.81
C PHE A 197 26.36 26.87 -2.33
N VAL A 198 25.23 26.84 -3.05
CA VAL A 198 25.19 26.71 -4.52
C VAL A 198 25.91 27.85 -5.21
N SER A 199 25.80 29.08 -4.69
CA SER A 199 26.49 30.25 -5.24
C SER A 199 28.01 30.16 -5.12
N ALA A 200 28.52 29.44 -4.12
CA ALA A 200 29.96 29.20 -3.93
C ALA A 200 30.51 28.00 -4.73
N LEU A 201 29.65 27.12 -5.25
CA LEU A 201 30.06 25.91 -5.96
C LEU A 201 30.79 26.21 -7.28
N LYS A 202 31.95 25.58 -7.50
CA LYS A 202 32.68 25.64 -8.77
C LYS A 202 32.09 24.68 -9.81
N ILE A 203 30.87 24.96 -10.25
CA ILE A 203 30.11 24.20 -11.27
C ILE A 203 29.81 25.07 -12.49
N SER A 204 29.32 24.46 -13.57
CA SER A 204 28.95 25.20 -14.78
C SER A 204 27.91 26.31 -14.50
N PRO A 205 27.97 27.46 -15.20
CA PRO A 205 27.01 28.55 -15.00
C PRO A 205 25.55 28.13 -15.24
N ALA A 206 25.32 27.24 -16.21
CA ALA A 206 24.00 26.70 -16.51
C ALA A 206 23.45 25.85 -15.35
N ASP A 207 24.28 24.97 -14.77
CA ASP A 207 23.88 24.14 -13.65
C ASP A 207 23.65 24.95 -12.38
N ARG A 208 24.51 25.95 -12.11
CA ARG A 208 24.30 26.87 -10.98
C ARG A 208 22.99 27.62 -11.10
N LYS A 209 22.71 28.20 -12.28
CA LYS A 209 21.44 28.89 -12.55
C LYS A 209 20.25 27.97 -12.33
N ARG A 210 20.33 26.72 -12.79
CA ARG A 210 19.24 25.74 -12.63
C ARG A 210 19.00 25.38 -11.17
N LEU A 211 20.05 25.16 -10.38
CA LEU A 211 19.90 24.89 -8.94
C LEU A 211 19.29 26.08 -8.19
N LEU A 212 19.72 27.31 -8.49
CA LEU A 212 19.15 28.50 -7.85
C LEU A 212 17.67 28.71 -8.18
N GLN A 213 17.21 28.33 -9.38
CA GLN A 213 15.78 28.34 -9.73
C GLN A 213 14.94 27.30 -8.98
N ILE A 214 15.53 26.20 -8.54
CA ILE A 214 14.83 25.17 -7.74
C ILE A 214 14.73 25.62 -6.28
N LEU A 215 15.69 26.43 -5.83
CA LEU A 215 15.78 26.98 -4.48
C LEU A 215 15.02 28.30 -4.29
N SER A 216 14.32 28.80 -5.32
CA SER A 216 13.52 30.04 -5.29
C SER A 216 12.03 29.74 -5.26
#